data_AF-A0A8T3X0Q0-F1
#
_entry.id   AF-A0A8T3X0Q0-F1
#
_cell.length_a   1.000
_cell.length_b   1.000
_cell.length_c   1.000
_cell.angle_alpha   90.00
_cell.angle_beta   90.00
_cell.angle_gamma   90.00
#
_symmetry.space_group_name_H-M   'P 1'
#
loop_
_entity.id
_entity.type
_entity.pdbx_description
1 polymer ?
#
loop_
_entity_poly.entity_id
_entity_poly.type
_entity_poly.pdbx_seq_one_letter_code
_entity_poly.pdbx_strand_id
1 'polypeptide(L)'
;FLILCGEELVPRYAGYAIKCLWENGAEDNGRISGAKGLMPFIKNLSPEEVEYFRKQVEIIDAIGERDEKKIESIIDSCNAKNPGAYKSPRPSGVEVKIIEADYNPDSGWTADEKNDENWFIIGIDRDKHTIFAEHYMGYGEGMRKCCKIVGKTTESILGTIVRLGKVTKLYHAGYLGKELQKAEIAMKKEIKYSQELEFEI
;
A
#
# COMPACT_ATOMS: atom_id res chain seq x y z
N PHE A 1 -7.40 -27.28 4.40
CA PHE A 1 -6.58 -27.20 3.17
C PHE A 1 -6.31 -25.74 2.85
N LEU A 2 -5.15 -25.44 2.28
CA LEU A 2 -4.82 -24.15 1.66
C LEU A 2 -4.23 -24.44 0.27
N ILE A 3 -4.93 -23.99 -0.77
CA ILE A 3 -4.54 -24.21 -2.17
C ILE A 3 -3.73 -23.00 -2.62
N LEU A 4 -2.49 -23.24 -3.07
CA LEU A 4 -1.62 -22.21 -3.63
C LEU A 4 -1.70 -22.32 -5.15
N CYS A 5 -2.37 -21.37 -5.81
CA CYS A 5 -2.57 -21.37 -7.26
C CYS A 5 -2.31 -19.98 -7.87
N GLY A 6 -2.34 -19.90 -9.20
CA GLY A 6 -2.01 -18.68 -9.94
C GLY A 6 -0.51 -18.51 -10.18
N GLU A 7 -0.16 -17.49 -10.97
CA GLU A 7 1.23 -17.17 -11.29
C GLU A 7 1.98 -16.62 -10.09
N GLU A 8 3.27 -16.95 -10.00
CA GLU A 8 4.13 -16.35 -8.99
C GLU A 8 4.52 -14.92 -9.34
N LEU A 9 4.49 -14.05 -8.33
CA LEU A 9 4.96 -12.67 -8.48
C LEU A 9 6.47 -12.63 -8.28
N VAL A 10 7.22 -12.59 -9.37
CA VAL A 10 8.69 -12.40 -9.32
C VAL A 10 9.03 -10.96 -8.92
N PRO A 11 10.04 -10.72 -8.07
CA PRO A 11 10.90 -11.68 -7.36
C PRO A 11 10.42 -12.00 -5.92
N ARG A 12 9.12 -11.85 -5.63
CA ARG A 12 8.56 -12.06 -4.28
C ARG A 12 8.33 -13.54 -3.96
N TYR A 13 7.89 -14.35 -4.92
CA TYR A 13 7.65 -15.79 -4.77
C TYR A 13 6.77 -16.14 -3.55
N ALA A 14 5.58 -15.53 -3.47
CA ALA A 14 4.75 -15.52 -2.26
C ALA A 14 4.12 -16.89 -1.95
N GLY A 15 3.60 -17.58 -2.96
CA GLY A 15 3.05 -18.92 -2.78
C GLY A 15 4.13 -19.90 -2.33
N TYR A 16 5.28 -19.87 -3.00
CA TYR A 16 6.45 -20.67 -2.64
C TYR A 16 6.94 -20.37 -1.22
N ALA A 17 6.93 -19.11 -0.79
CA ALA A 17 7.27 -18.75 0.59
C ALA A 17 6.30 -19.36 1.62
N ILE A 18 4.99 -19.33 1.35
CA ILE A 18 3.98 -19.99 2.22
C ILE A 18 4.21 -21.49 2.29
N LYS A 19 4.49 -22.12 1.14
CA LYS A 19 4.85 -23.55 1.08
C LYS A 19 6.08 -23.84 1.93
N CYS A 20 7.16 -23.07 1.79
CA CYS A 20 8.37 -23.23 2.59
C CYS A 20 8.13 -23.02 4.09
N LEU A 21 7.28 -22.06 4.48
CA LEU A 21 6.90 -21.86 5.87
C LEU A 21 6.16 -23.07 6.42
N TRP A 22 5.24 -23.63 5.63
CA TRP A 22 4.51 -24.83 6.00
C TRP A 22 5.44 -26.05 6.14
N GLU A 23 6.34 -26.27 5.19
CA GLU A 23 7.26 -27.41 5.19
C GLU A 23 8.34 -27.28 6.28
N ASN A 24 9.00 -26.12 6.36
CA ASN A 24 10.27 -25.97 7.06
C ASN A 24 10.20 -25.03 8.27
N GLY A 25 9.10 -24.30 8.44
CA GLY A 25 8.98 -23.26 9.47
C GLY A 25 9.86 -22.04 9.19
N ALA A 26 10.16 -21.30 10.26
CA ALA A 26 11.03 -20.13 10.23
C ALA A 26 12.22 -20.32 11.18
N GLU A 27 13.35 -19.73 10.83
CA GLU A 27 14.54 -19.62 11.67
C GLU A 27 14.30 -18.65 12.85
N ASP A 28 15.17 -18.66 13.86
CA ASP A 28 15.10 -17.76 15.03
C ASP A 28 15.09 -16.27 14.67
N ASN A 29 15.71 -15.90 13.54
CA ASN A 29 15.73 -14.53 13.02
C ASN A 29 14.45 -14.15 12.23
N GLY A 30 13.47 -15.06 12.15
CA GLY A 30 12.22 -14.94 11.42
C GLY A 30 12.30 -15.29 9.93
N ARG A 31 13.46 -15.68 9.40
CA ARG A 31 13.61 -16.06 7.99
C ARG A 31 12.89 -17.37 7.71
N ILE A 32 12.07 -17.40 6.66
CA ILE A 32 11.41 -18.62 6.22
C ILE A 32 12.45 -19.55 5.60
N SER A 33 12.58 -20.75 6.17
CA SER A 33 13.58 -21.73 5.74
C SER A 33 13.30 -22.24 4.33
N GLY A 34 14.26 -22.08 3.42
CA GLY A 34 14.16 -22.53 2.02
C GLY A 34 13.46 -21.56 1.04
N ALA A 35 12.94 -20.43 1.52
CA ALA A 35 12.26 -19.45 0.68
C ALA A 35 13.24 -18.62 -0.19
N LYS A 36 12.86 -18.39 -1.45
CA LYS A 36 13.67 -17.69 -2.47
C LYS A 36 13.32 -16.22 -2.68
N GLY A 37 12.24 -15.73 -2.08
CA GLY A 37 11.80 -14.35 -2.20
C GLY A 37 12.85 -13.34 -1.69
N LEU A 38 12.78 -12.09 -2.16
CA LEU A 38 13.71 -11.02 -1.73
C LEU A 38 13.73 -10.79 -0.22
N MET A 39 12.56 -10.87 0.43
CA MET A 39 12.40 -10.60 1.87
C MET A 39 11.49 -11.65 2.53
N PRO A 40 11.93 -12.91 2.67
CA PRO A 40 11.08 -13.98 3.16
C PRO A 40 11.20 -14.07 4.69
N PHE A 41 10.70 -13.05 5.39
CA PHE A 41 10.76 -12.98 6.86
C PHE A 41 9.36 -12.85 7.46
N ILE A 42 9.14 -13.56 8.56
CA ILE A 42 7.99 -13.44 9.44
C ILE A 42 8.52 -13.14 10.84
N LYS A 43 8.33 -11.90 11.29
CA LYS A 43 8.83 -11.41 12.59
C LYS A 43 7.73 -11.17 13.62
N ASN A 44 6.47 -11.23 13.18
CA ASN A 44 5.30 -10.90 13.99
C ASN A 44 4.48 -12.15 14.34
N LEU A 45 4.99 -13.35 14.06
CA LEU A 45 4.41 -14.61 14.49
C LEU A 45 5.36 -15.31 15.46
N SER A 46 4.83 -15.88 16.52
CA SER A 46 5.59 -16.73 17.42
C SER A 46 5.89 -18.10 16.77
N PRO A 47 6.92 -18.83 17.25
CA PRO A 47 7.15 -20.21 16.81
C PRO A 47 5.92 -21.11 16.99
N GLU A 48 5.14 -20.90 18.05
CA GLU A 48 3.89 -21.63 18.30
C GLU A 48 2.81 -21.33 17.26
N GLU A 49 2.70 -20.07 16.80
CA GLU A 49 1.79 -19.68 15.73
C GLU A 49 2.16 -20.31 14.39
N VAL A 50 3.46 -20.34 14.06
CA VAL A 50 3.95 -21.01 12.86
C VAL A 50 3.63 -22.51 12.93
N GLU A 51 3.91 -23.15 14.06
CA GLU A 51 3.63 -24.58 14.25
C GLU A 51 2.13 -24.89 14.25
N TYR A 52 1.31 -24.00 14.81
CA TYR A 52 -0.14 -24.11 14.75
C TYR A 52 -0.63 -24.09 13.30
N PHE A 53 -0.14 -23.15 12.48
CA PHE A 53 -0.44 -23.09 11.04
C PHE A 53 -0.04 -24.39 10.32
N ARG A 54 1.19 -24.86 10.56
CA ARG A 54 1.73 -26.10 9.96
C ARG A 54 0.86 -27.32 10.22
N LYS A 55 0.30 -27.43 11.43
CA LYS A 55 -0.59 -28.53 11.82
C LYS A 55 -2.04 -28.36 11.39
N GLN A 56 -2.52 -27.12 11.30
CA GLN A 56 -3.92 -26.82 11.00
C GLN A 56 -4.27 -27.08 9.53
N VAL A 57 -3.35 -26.80 8.61
CA VAL A 57 -3.62 -26.88 7.17
C VAL A 57 -2.72 -27.89 6.48
N GLU A 58 -3.28 -28.49 5.42
CA GLU A 58 -2.51 -29.16 4.38
C GLU A 58 -2.40 -28.22 3.18
N ILE A 59 -1.18 -28.05 2.65
CA ILE A 59 -0.91 -27.24 1.46
C ILE A 59 -1.11 -28.09 0.21
N ILE A 60 -1.94 -27.59 -0.72
CA ILE A 60 -2.04 -28.14 -2.08
C ILE A 60 -1.28 -27.20 -3.02
N ASP A 61 -0.17 -27.69 -3.55
CA ASP A 61 0.66 -26.94 -4.49
C ASP A 61 0.10 -27.04 -5.90
N ALA A 62 -0.52 -25.95 -6.35
CA ALA A 62 -1.01 -25.73 -7.71
C ALA A 62 -0.42 -24.43 -8.28
N ILE A 63 0.77 -24.02 -7.81
CA ILE A 63 1.41 -22.79 -8.24
C ILE A 63 1.68 -22.85 -9.75
N GLY A 64 1.34 -21.79 -10.47
CA GLY A 64 1.38 -21.71 -11.93
C GLY A 64 0.10 -22.19 -12.62
N GLU A 65 -0.84 -22.82 -11.89
CA GLU A 65 -2.13 -23.20 -12.48
C GLU A 65 -3.10 -22.02 -12.51
N ARG A 66 -3.73 -21.80 -13.67
CA ARG A 66 -4.68 -20.70 -13.93
C ARG A 66 -6.00 -21.20 -14.53
N ASP A 67 -6.07 -22.48 -14.88
CA ASP A 67 -7.28 -23.10 -15.41
C ASP A 67 -8.30 -23.24 -14.27
N GLU A 68 -9.37 -22.46 -14.38
CA GLU A 68 -10.46 -22.45 -13.40
C GLU A 68 -11.05 -23.85 -13.18
N LYS A 69 -11.21 -24.67 -14.22
CA LYS A 69 -11.80 -26.01 -14.10
C LYS A 69 -10.89 -26.96 -13.33
N LYS A 70 -9.58 -26.84 -13.50
CA LYS A 70 -8.63 -27.64 -12.72
C LYS A 70 -8.60 -27.21 -11.26
N ILE A 71 -8.66 -25.90 -11.00
CA ILE A 71 -8.72 -25.35 -9.63
C ILE A 71 -10.02 -25.80 -8.96
N GLU A 72 -11.17 -25.74 -9.65
CA GLU A 72 -12.45 -26.27 -9.18
C GLU A 72 -12.36 -27.75 -8.82
N SER A 73 -11.75 -28.57 -9.67
CA SER A 73 -11.56 -29.99 -9.38
C SER A 73 -10.70 -30.25 -8.13
N ILE A 74 -9.69 -29.42 -7.88
CA ILE A 74 -8.88 -29.50 -6.65
C ILE A 74 -9.73 -29.13 -5.42
N ILE A 75 -10.52 -28.05 -5.53
CA ILE A 75 -11.44 -27.61 -4.47
C ILE A 75 -12.43 -28.72 -4.12
N ASP A 76 -13.04 -29.35 -5.13
CA ASP A 76 -13.98 -30.46 -4.92
C ASP A 76 -13.33 -31.65 -4.22
N SER A 77 -12.10 -32.01 -4.61
CA SER A 77 -11.33 -33.04 -3.93
C SER A 77 -11.03 -32.68 -2.47
N CYS A 78 -10.69 -31.41 -2.17
CA CYS A 78 -10.48 -30.95 -0.80
C CYS A 78 -11.76 -31.00 0.03
N ASN A 79 -12.90 -30.59 -0.55
CA ASN A 79 -14.20 -30.63 0.12
C ASN A 79 -14.62 -32.07 0.44
N ALA A 80 -14.42 -33.00 -0.48
CA ALA A 80 -14.71 -34.42 -0.27
C ALA A 80 -13.86 -35.04 0.86
N LYS A 81 -12.67 -34.49 1.12
CA LYS A 81 -11.72 -34.94 2.16
C LYS A 81 -11.75 -34.06 3.41
N ASN A 82 -12.77 -33.23 3.60
CA ASN A 82 -12.82 -32.28 4.71
C ASN A 82 -12.75 -33.00 6.07
N PRO A 83 -11.67 -32.83 6.87
CA PRO A 83 -11.53 -33.48 8.17
C PRO A 83 -12.36 -32.81 9.28
N GLY A 84 -13.07 -31.72 8.95
CA GLY A 84 -13.75 -30.85 9.90
C GLY A 84 -12.82 -29.78 10.48
N ALA A 85 -13.32 -29.05 11.46
CA ALA A 85 -12.57 -27.97 12.09
C ALA A 85 -11.37 -28.52 12.90
N TYR A 86 -10.22 -27.88 12.76
CA TYR A 86 -9.04 -28.17 13.57
C TYR A 86 -9.28 -27.77 15.03
N LYS A 87 -9.23 -28.74 15.95
CA LYS A 87 -9.51 -28.55 17.38
C LYS A 87 -8.21 -28.43 18.17
N SER A 88 -7.58 -27.26 18.12
CA SER A 88 -6.47 -26.93 19.01
C SER A 88 -6.59 -25.47 19.45
N PRO A 89 -6.21 -25.15 20.69
CA PRO A 89 -6.20 -23.78 21.16
C PRO A 89 -5.25 -22.96 20.28
N ARG A 90 -5.75 -21.83 19.78
CA ARG A 90 -4.93 -20.91 19.01
C ARG A 90 -3.93 -20.24 19.97
N PRO A 91 -2.63 -20.23 19.67
CA PRO A 91 -1.65 -19.51 20.47
C PRO A 91 -1.98 -18.01 20.51
N SER A 92 -1.65 -17.38 21.62
CA SER A 92 -1.72 -15.92 21.74
C SER A 92 -0.65 -15.31 20.84
N GLY A 93 -1.08 -14.49 19.87
CA GLY A 93 -0.15 -13.83 18.96
C GLY A 93 0.65 -12.73 19.63
N VAL A 94 1.58 -12.15 18.87
CA VAL A 94 2.37 -11.01 19.32
C VAL A 94 1.46 -9.79 19.49
N GLU A 95 1.52 -9.16 20.67
CA GLU A 95 0.79 -7.91 20.91
C GLU A 95 1.38 -6.79 20.03
N VAL A 96 0.55 -6.22 19.17
CA VAL A 96 0.91 -5.07 18.34
C VAL A 96 0.26 -3.84 18.93
N LYS A 97 1.06 -2.80 19.20
CA LYS A 97 0.54 -1.52 19.67
C LYS A 97 -0.38 -0.91 18.60
N ILE A 98 -1.64 -0.71 18.97
CA ILE A 98 -2.60 0.05 18.16
C ILE A 98 -2.49 1.52 18.58
N ILE A 99 -2.32 2.40 17.60
CA ILE A 99 -2.30 3.84 17.80
C ILE A 99 -3.50 4.40 17.04
N GLU A 100 -4.44 5.02 17.75
CA GLU A 100 -5.53 5.77 17.14
C GLU A 100 -4.99 7.11 16.62
N ALA A 101 -5.38 7.49 15.41
CA ALA A 101 -4.98 8.77 14.84
C ALA A 101 -5.76 9.91 15.52
N ASP A 102 -5.03 10.90 16.05
CA ASP A 102 -5.59 12.03 16.81
C ASP A 102 -5.15 13.42 16.26
N TYR A 103 -4.50 13.44 15.10
CA TYR A 103 -4.04 14.67 14.47
C TYR A 103 -5.21 15.59 14.07
N ASN A 104 -5.28 16.78 14.66
CA ASN A 104 -6.24 17.82 14.29
C ASN A 104 -5.59 18.90 13.40
N PRO A 105 -5.94 18.99 12.09
CA PRO A 105 -5.36 19.98 11.18
C PRO A 105 -5.71 21.43 11.55
N ASP A 106 -6.83 21.66 12.23
CA ASP A 106 -7.31 23.01 12.61
C ASP A 106 -6.70 23.53 13.92
N SER A 107 -5.97 22.67 14.65
CA SER A 107 -5.32 23.05 15.90
C SER A 107 -4.11 23.97 15.72
N GLY A 108 -3.71 24.24 14.47
CA GLY A 108 -2.52 25.00 14.12
C GLY A 108 -1.21 24.27 14.40
N TRP A 109 -1.26 23.06 14.98
CA TRP A 109 -0.10 22.19 15.12
C TRP A 109 0.20 21.52 13.78
N THR A 110 1.41 21.74 13.28
CA THR A 110 1.94 20.98 12.15
C THR A 110 3.11 20.15 12.64
N ALA A 111 3.35 19.00 12.01
CA ALA A 111 4.53 18.17 12.30
C ALA A 111 5.86 18.93 12.06
N ASP A 112 5.79 20.08 11.38
CA ASP A 112 6.90 20.96 11.08
C ASP A 112 6.95 22.16 12.04
N GLU A 113 8.12 22.39 12.66
CA GLU A 113 8.35 23.49 13.63
C GLU A 113 8.19 24.91 13.04
N LYS A 114 8.11 25.04 11.72
CA LYS A 114 7.98 26.32 10.99
C LYS A 114 6.98 26.17 9.87
N ASN A 115 6.13 27.19 9.71
CA ASN A 115 5.22 27.31 8.58
C ASN A 115 6.00 27.26 7.26
N ASP A 116 5.47 26.55 6.28
CA ASP A 116 6.06 26.57 4.95
C ASP A 116 5.84 27.96 4.32
N GLU A 117 6.92 28.57 3.85
CA GLU A 117 6.88 29.87 3.16
C GLU A 117 6.57 29.69 1.66
N ASN A 118 6.13 28.50 1.26
CA ASN A 118 5.69 28.20 -0.08
C ASN A 118 4.38 27.41 -0.07
N TRP A 119 3.62 27.51 -1.15
CA TRP A 119 2.32 26.86 -1.30
C TRP A 119 2.02 26.59 -2.78
N PHE A 120 1.04 25.70 -3.02
CA PHE A 120 0.67 25.28 -4.36
C PHE A 120 -0.79 25.55 -4.67
N ILE A 121 -1.06 25.99 -5.90
CA ILE A 121 -2.39 25.91 -6.52
C ILE A 121 -2.39 24.74 -7.49
N ILE A 122 -3.33 23.82 -7.31
CA ILE A 122 -3.53 22.69 -8.19
C ILE A 122 -4.78 22.92 -9.02
N GLY A 123 -4.74 22.51 -10.29
CA GLY A 123 -5.90 22.56 -11.16
C GLY A 123 -5.86 21.53 -12.27
N ILE A 124 -7.01 21.36 -12.92
CA ILE A 124 -7.22 20.45 -14.03
C ILE A 124 -7.51 21.25 -15.31
N ASP A 125 -6.86 20.89 -16.41
CA ASP A 125 -7.15 21.36 -17.77
C ASP A 125 -7.74 20.17 -18.54
N ARG A 126 -9.06 20.18 -18.70
CA ARG A 126 -9.81 19.08 -19.31
C ARG A 126 -9.59 18.99 -20.81
N ASP A 127 -9.50 20.12 -21.50
CA ASP A 127 -9.26 20.13 -22.95
C ASP A 127 -7.92 19.47 -23.26
N LYS A 128 -6.87 19.78 -22.49
CA LYS A 128 -5.54 19.19 -22.67
C LYS A 128 -5.34 17.86 -21.96
N HIS A 129 -6.30 17.41 -21.15
CA HIS A 129 -6.19 16.22 -20.29
C HIS A 129 -4.92 16.27 -19.42
N THR A 130 -4.68 17.41 -18.77
CA THR A 130 -3.51 17.64 -17.92
C THR A 130 -3.89 18.21 -16.57
N ILE A 131 -3.08 17.90 -15.57
CA ILE A 131 -3.11 18.48 -14.22
C ILE A 131 -1.94 19.46 -14.15
N PHE A 132 -2.10 20.56 -13.41
CA PHE A 132 -1.02 21.47 -13.12
C PHE A 132 -0.91 21.78 -11.64
N ALA A 133 0.32 22.06 -11.21
CA ALA A 133 0.67 22.57 -9.89
C ALA A 133 1.46 23.87 -10.06
N GLU A 134 0.94 24.98 -9.55
CA GLU A 134 1.58 26.28 -9.55
C GLU A 134 2.22 26.52 -8.18
N HIS A 135 3.54 26.69 -8.14
CA HIS A 135 4.29 26.89 -6.90
C HIS A 135 4.51 28.38 -6.64
N TYR A 136 4.20 28.80 -5.42
CA TYR A 136 4.36 30.17 -4.93
C TYR A 136 5.27 30.21 -3.72
N MET A 137 6.01 31.31 -3.56
CA MET A 137 6.78 31.62 -2.36
C MET A 137 6.27 32.93 -1.75
N GLY A 138 6.36 33.03 -0.42
CA GLY A 138 5.94 34.20 0.35
C GLY A 138 4.43 34.36 0.43
N TYR A 139 4.02 35.32 1.26
CA TYR A 139 2.65 35.73 1.49
C TYR A 139 2.52 37.24 1.35
N GLY A 140 1.30 37.73 1.08
CA GLY A 140 1.02 39.16 0.94
C GLY A 140 1.85 39.83 -0.18
N GLU A 141 2.43 40.99 0.11
CA GLU A 141 3.22 41.77 -0.87
C GLU A 141 4.48 41.05 -1.36
N GLY A 142 5.03 40.11 -0.57
CA GLY A 142 6.20 39.31 -0.94
C GLY A 142 5.87 38.06 -1.77
N MET A 143 4.61 37.85 -2.11
CA MET A 143 4.15 36.66 -2.84
C MET A 143 4.68 36.64 -4.28
N ARG A 144 5.29 35.51 -4.67
CA ARG A 144 5.79 35.30 -6.04
C ARG A 144 5.49 33.90 -6.55
N LYS A 145 4.90 33.80 -7.74
CA LYS A 145 4.82 32.55 -8.51
C LYS A 145 6.20 32.17 -9.03
N CYS A 146 6.74 31.02 -8.63
CA CYS A 146 8.07 30.59 -9.04
C CYS A 146 8.03 29.69 -10.29
N CYS A 147 7.04 28.81 -10.40
CA CYS A 147 6.89 27.94 -11.57
C CYS A 147 5.47 27.35 -11.68
N LYS A 148 5.16 26.82 -12.87
CA LYS A 148 3.99 25.98 -13.13
C LYS A 148 4.48 24.65 -13.69
N ILE A 149 4.10 23.57 -13.02
CA ILE A 149 4.47 22.20 -13.39
C ILE A 149 3.22 21.53 -13.94
N VAL A 150 3.29 20.95 -15.13
CA VAL A 150 2.14 20.37 -15.83
C VAL A 150 2.45 18.92 -16.18
N GLY A 151 1.50 18.01 -15.97
CA GLY A 151 1.65 16.59 -16.27
C GLY A 151 0.32 15.88 -16.41
N LYS A 152 0.36 14.59 -16.75
CA LYS A 152 -0.84 13.76 -16.89
C LYS A 152 -1.13 12.90 -15.66
N THR A 153 -0.12 12.67 -14.83
CA THR A 153 -0.21 11.81 -13.65
C THR A 153 0.37 12.52 -12.43
N THR A 154 -0.15 12.18 -11.25
CA THR A 154 0.33 12.62 -9.94
C THR A 154 1.82 12.33 -9.79
N GLU A 155 2.23 11.11 -10.14
CA GLU A 155 3.64 10.68 -10.09
C GLU A 155 4.57 11.60 -10.89
N SER A 156 4.19 11.95 -12.12
CA SER A 156 5.02 12.80 -12.98
C SER A 156 5.18 14.23 -12.42
N ILE A 157 4.11 14.76 -11.82
CA ILE A 157 4.08 16.12 -11.27
C ILE A 157 4.81 16.15 -9.93
N LEU A 158 4.45 15.26 -9.00
CA LEU A 158 5.03 15.17 -7.67
C LEU A 158 6.53 14.85 -7.74
N GLY A 159 6.93 13.88 -8.58
CA GLY A 159 8.33 13.56 -8.81
C GLY A 159 9.12 14.74 -9.38
N THR A 160 8.50 15.57 -10.24
CA THR A 160 9.13 16.81 -10.73
C THR A 160 9.25 17.86 -9.63
N ILE A 161 8.23 18.05 -8.79
CA ILE A 161 8.26 18.98 -7.65
C ILE A 161 9.39 18.61 -6.68
N VAL A 162 9.49 17.32 -6.32
CA VAL A 162 10.52 16.78 -5.42
C VAL A 162 11.90 16.96 -6.04
N ARG A 163 12.10 16.56 -7.31
CA ARG A 163 13.38 16.70 -8.02
C ARG A 163 13.85 18.16 -8.11
N LEU A 164 12.91 19.11 -8.23
CA LEU A 164 13.21 20.55 -8.28
C LEU A 164 13.35 21.20 -6.90
N GLY A 165 13.20 20.44 -5.81
CA GLY A 165 13.27 20.95 -4.43
C GLY A 165 12.21 22.01 -4.13
N LYS A 166 11.03 21.90 -4.74
CA LYS A 166 9.92 22.86 -4.57
C LYS A 166 9.01 22.55 -3.38
N VAL A 167 9.16 21.39 -2.77
CA VAL A 167 8.53 21.04 -1.49
C VAL A 167 9.63 20.58 -0.55
N THR A 168 9.66 21.14 0.66
CA THR A 168 10.74 20.87 1.63
C THR A 168 10.24 20.18 2.88
N LYS A 169 8.98 20.41 3.25
CA LYS A 169 8.34 19.89 4.45
C LYS A 169 7.62 18.57 4.19
N LEU A 170 7.75 17.61 5.11
CA LEU A 170 7.17 16.27 4.95
C LEU A 170 5.65 16.30 4.96
N TYR A 171 5.06 17.08 5.88
CA TYR A 171 3.61 17.23 5.92
C TYR A 171 3.08 17.88 4.63
N HIS A 172 3.75 18.95 4.17
CA HIS A 172 3.38 19.61 2.92
C HIS A 172 3.50 18.68 1.71
N ALA A 173 4.54 17.85 1.65
CA ALA A 173 4.68 16.84 0.60
C ALA A 173 3.55 15.80 0.63
N GLY A 174 3.15 15.34 1.82
CA GLY A 174 2.01 14.44 2.00
C GLY A 174 0.68 15.07 1.58
N TYR A 175 0.44 16.32 1.99
CA TYR A 175 -0.73 17.10 1.61
C TYR A 175 -0.79 17.33 0.09
N LEU A 176 0.33 17.72 -0.52
CA LEU A 176 0.45 17.93 -1.96
C LEU A 176 0.16 16.64 -2.74
N GLY A 177 0.67 15.50 -2.28
CA GLY A 177 0.37 14.19 -2.88
C GLY A 177 -1.12 13.85 -2.82
N LYS A 178 -1.77 14.13 -1.68
CA LYS A 178 -3.22 13.95 -1.50
C LYS A 178 -4.02 14.76 -2.54
N GLU A 179 -3.74 16.05 -2.67
CA GLU A 179 -4.50 16.92 -3.59
C GLU A 179 -4.20 16.62 -5.07
N LEU A 180 -2.96 16.29 -5.44
CA LEU A 180 -2.63 15.89 -6.81
C LEU A 180 -3.34 14.58 -7.19
N GLN A 181 -3.38 13.60 -6.29
CA GLN A 181 -4.09 12.35 -6.51
C GLN A 181 -5.60 12.59 -6.67
N LYS A 182 -6.17 13.51 -5.88
CA LYS A 182 -7.56 13.95 -6.03
C LYS A 182 -7.80 14.59 -7.40
N ALA A 183 -6.92 15.48 -7.86
CA ALA A 183 -7.01 16.06 -9.19
C ALA A 183 -6.93 15.01 -10.32
N GLU A 184 -6.08 13.99 -10.18
CA GLU A 184 -5.98 12.91 -11.15
C GLU A 184 -7.21 12.01 -11.18
N ILE A 185 -7.78 11.68 -10.02
CA ILE A 185 -9.04 10.93 -9.94
C ILE A 185 -10.15 11.75 -10.60
N ALA A 186 -10.21 13.06 -10.33
CA ALA A 186 -11.20 13.94 -10.91
C ALA A 186 -11.11 14.00 -12.44
N MET A 187 -9.89 14.06 -12.98
CA MET A 187 -9.64 14.00 -14.42
C MET A 187 -10.12 12.66 -15.01
N LYS A 188 -9.79 11.53 -14.38
CA LYS A 188 -10.13 10.18 -14.89
C LYS A 188 -11.62 9.84 -14.80
N LYS A 189 -12.30 10.38 -13.79
CA LYS A 189 -13.73 10.14 -13.51
C LYS A 189 -14.63 11.23 -14.05
N GLU A 190 -14.06 12.23 -14.71
CA GLU A 190 -14.75 13.41 -15.22
C GLU A 190 -15.56 14.19 -14.17
N ILE A 191 -15.22 14.08 -12.88
CA ILE A 191 -15.89 14.80 -11.77
C ILE A 191 -15.23 16.15 -11.46
N LYS A 192 -15.98 17.06 -10.84
CA LYS A 192 -15.50 18.40 -10.49
C LYS A 192 -14.37 18.30 -9.47
N TYR A 193 -13.31 19.06 -9.71
CA TYR A 193 -12.19 19.20 -8.78
C TYR A 193 -12.19 20.60 -8.18
N SER A 194 -12.07 20.68 -6.86
CA SER A 194 -11.67 21.88 -6.15
C SER A 194 -10.65 21.47 -5.10
N GLN A 195 -9.55 22.20 -5.04
CA GLN A 195 -8.57 22.02 -3.96
C GLN A 195 -9.26 22.28 -2.61
N GLU A 196 -8.82 21.60 -1.55
CA GLU A 196 -9.40 21.62 -0.19
C GLU A 196 -10.83 21.04 -0.04
N LEU A 197 -11.65 21.09 -1.08
CA LEU A 197 -13.03 20.58 -1.01
C LEU A 197 -13.09 19.10 -1.35
N GLU A 198 -14.06 18.43 -0.73
CA GLU A 198 -14.42 17.06 -1.07
C GLU A 198 -15.11 16.98 -2.44
N PHE A 199 -15.14 15.77 -3.01
CA PHE A 199 -15.95 15.53 -4.18
C PHE A 199 -17.44 15.61 -3.83
N GLU A 200 -18.19 16.32 -4.66
CA GLU A 200 -19.65 16.25 -4.68
C GLU A 200 -20.03 14.93 -5.41
N ILE A 201 -20.22 13.84 -4.65
CA ILE A 201 -20.59 12.49 -5.16
C ILE A 201 -22.06 12.19 -4.86
#